data_AF-A0AA40RUT1-F1
#
_entry.id   AF-A0AA40RUT1-F1
#
_cell.length_a   1.000
_cell.length_b   1.000
_cell.length_c   1.000
_cell.angle_alpha   90.00
_cell.angle_beta   90.00
_cell.angle_gamma   90.00
#
_symmetry.space_group_name_H-M   'P 1'
#
loop_
_entity.id
_entity.type
_entity.pdbx_description
1 polymer ?
#
loop_
_entity_poly.entity_id
_entity_poly.type
_entity_poly.pdbx_seq_one_letter_code
_entity_poly.pdbx_strand_id
1 'polypeptide(L)'
;MSKLPHIKKPCQDCPFRKDTLQGWLGKDRMTEILAADSFVCHKKTDMQCAGHMLLNGQDNAFVRLADRLGIQLDLAGREQVFESKAACIEHHSN
;
A
#
# COMPACT_ATOMS: atom_id res chain seq x y z
N MET A 1 5.98 20.32 12.78
CA MET A 1 5.12 19.12 12.75
C MET A 1 5.99 17.89 12.91
N SER A 2 5.64 16.99 13.82
CA SER A 2 6.31 15.70 13.97
C SER A 2 6.18 14.89 12.67
N LYS A 3 7.26 14.23 12.27
CA LYS A 3 7.29 13.39 11.07
C LYS A 3 6.41 12.16 11.32
N LEU A 4 5.34 12.01 10.53
CA LEU A 4 4.47 10.84 10.61
C LEU A 4 5.20 9.58 10.11
N PRO A 5 4.90 8.40 10.69
CA PRO A 5 5.61 7.16 10.39
C PRO A 5 5.08 6.51 9.11
N HIS A 6 5.21 7.18 7.95
CA HIS A 6 4.76 6.63 6.67
C HIS A 6 5.69 6.96 5.50
N ILE A 7 5.73 6.06 4.53
CA ILE A 7 6.42 6.29 3.27
C ILE A 7 5.52 7.16 2.37
N LYS A 8 6.11 8.18 1.72
CA LYS A 8 5.36 9.08 0.84
C LYS A 8 5.05 8.50 -0.54
N LYS A 9 5.85 7.54 -1.03
CA LYS A 9 5.74 6.96 -2.38
C LYS A 9 6.07 5.47 -2.39
N PRO A 10 5.40 4.62 -3.19
CA PRO A 10 5.78 3.22 -3.34
C PRO A 10 7.28 3.06 -3.66
N CYS A 11 7.96 2.13 -2.99
CA CYS A 11 9.35 1.81 -3.30
C CYS A 11 9.47 1.16 -4.69
N GLN A 12 10.68 1.13 -5.24
CA GLN A 12 10.95 0.53 -6.56
C GLN A 12 10.53 -0.95 -6.62
N ASP A 13 10.79 -1.68 -5.54
CA ASP A 13 10.54 -3.10 -5.34
C ASP A 13 9.22 -3.36 -4.59
N CYS A 14 8.21 -2.50 -4.77
CA CYS A 14 6.94 -2.58 -4.05
C CYS A 14 6.02 -3.66 -4.67
N PRO A 15 5.45 -4.58 -3.87
CA PRO A 15 4.50 -5.58 -4.38
C PRO A 15 3.18 -4.98 -4.88
N PHE A 16 2.88 -3.73 -4.52
CA PHE A 16 1.67 -3.04 -4.97
C PHE A 16 1.86 -2.28 -6.29
N ARG A 17 3.07 -2.26 -6.87
CA ARG A 17 3.32 -1.57 -8.14
C ARG A 17 2.92 -2.42 -9.34
N LYS A 18 2.44 -1.77 -10.41
CA LYS A 18 2.06 -2.41 -11.68
C LYS A 18 3.24 -3.10 -12.39
N ASP A 19 4.47 -2.63 -12.16
CA ASP A 19 5.71 -3.16 -12.75
C ASP A 19 6.40 -4.21 -11.86
N THR A 20 5.73 -4.70 -10.82
CA THR A 20 6.26 -5.75 -9.95
C THR A 20 6.24 -7.13 -10.62
N LEU A 21 7.00 -8.08 -10.09
CA LEU A 21 7.07 -9.44 -10.60
C LEU A 21 5.69 -10.13 -10.54
N GLN A 22 5.23 -10.66 -11.68
CA GLN A 22 3.97 -11.42 -11.76
C GLN A 22 4.07 -12.69 -10.91
N GLY A 23 3.04 -12.97 -10.12
CA GLY A 23 3.00 -14.13 -9.22
C GLY A 23 3.89 -14.04 -7.98
N TRP A 24 4.50 -12.88 -7.68
CA TRP A 24 5.56 -12.80 -6.67
C TRP A 24 5.16 -13.35 -5.29
N LEU A 25 4.05 -12.88 -4.72
CA LEU A 25 3.63 -13.30 -3.38
C LEU A 25 2.59 -14.43 -3.40
N GLY A 26 1.99 -14.73 -4.54
CA GLY A 26 0.82 -15.61 -4.62
C GLY A 26 -0.50 -14.92 -4.27
N LYS A 27 -1.60 -15.49 -4.77
CA LYS A 27 -2.98 -15.00 -4.59
C LYS A 27 -3.34 -14.84 -3.12
N ASP A 28 -3.15 -15.91 -2.34
CA ASP A 28 -3.64 -16.01 -0.97
C ASP A 28 -2.93 -14.99 -0.08
N ARG A 29 -1.60 -14.87 -0.23
CA ARG A 29 -0.81 -13.91 0.54
C ARG A 29 -1.16 -12.47 0.19
N MET A 30 -1.34 -12.15 -1.10
CA MET A 30 -1.73 -10.80 -1.51
C MET A 30 -3.14 -10.46 -1.01
N THR A 31 -4.05 -11.43 -1.03
CA THR A 31 -5.41 -11.27 -0.49
C THR A 31 -5.38 -10.97 1.00
N GLU A 32 -4.60 -11.72 1.78
CA GLU A 32 -4.42 -11.50 3.22
C GLU A 32 -3.85 -10.10 3.50
N ILE A 33 -2.81 -9.70 2.77
CA ILE A 33 -2.17 -8.39 2.93
C ILE A 33 -3.18 -7.26 2.64
N LEU A 34 -3.95 -7.36 1.56
CA LEU A 34 -4.93 -6.32 1.19
C LEU A 34 -6.15 -6.26 2.11
N ALA A 35 -6.45 -7.36 2.82
CA ALA A 35 -7.48 -7.42 3.85
C ALA A 35 -7.03 -6.81 5.19
N ALA A 36 -5.73 -6.62 5.41
CA ALA A 36 -5.21 -6.01 6.62
C ALA A 36 -5.60 -4.52 6.68
N ASP A 37 -6.00 -4.06 7.88
CA ASP A 37 -6.40 -2.66 8.10
C ASP A 37 -5.18 -1.70 7.97
N SER A 38 -3.97 -2.20 8.20
CA SER A 38 -2.72 -1.49 7.92
C SER A 38 -1.58 -2.43 7.56
N PHE A 39 -0.53 -1.89 6.93
CA PHE A 39 0.63 -2.68 6.52
C PHE A 39 1.91 -1.86 6.61
N VAL A 40 2.94 -2.44 7.24
CA VAL A 40 4.27 -1.83 7.35
C VAL A 40 5.04 -1.98 6.05
N CYS A 41 5.91 -1.03 5.74
CA CYS A 41 6.75 -1.11 4.56
C CYS A 41 7.74 -2.26 4.70
N HIS A 42 7.84 -3.12 3.67
CA HIS A 42 8.77 -4.26 3.68
C HIS A 42 10.25 -3.86 3.69
N LYS A 43 10.55 -2.59 3.34
CA LYS A 43 11.90 -2.03 3.33
C LYS A 43 12.22 -1.15 4.54
N LYS A 44 11.20 -0.52 5.14
CA LYS A 44 11.32 0.33 6.33
C LYS A 44 10.24 -0.08 7.32
N THR A 45 10.57 -1.07 8.15
CA THR A 45 9.60 -1.78 9.00
C THR A 45 9.02 -0.92 10.12
N ASP A 46 9.60 0.25 10.36
CA ASP A 46 9.11 1.30 11.28
C ASP A 46 8.11 2.27 10.62
N MET A 47 7.79 2.10 9.34
CA MET A 47 6.98 3.03 8.54
C MET A 47 5.78 2.33 7.87
N GLN A 48 4.66 3.04 7.74
CA GLN A 48 3.49 2.60 6.98
C GLN A 48 3.75 2.57 5.48
N CYS A 49 3.21 1.55 4.80
CA CYS A 49 3.45 1.31 3.38
C CYS A 49 2.63 2.22 2.46
N ALA A 50 3.32 3.01 1.63
CA ALA A 50 2.69 3.88 0.63
C ALA A 50 1.81 3.13 -0.36
N GLY A 51 2.28 1.98 -0.87
CA GLY A 51 1.54 1.19 -1.85
C GLY A 51 0.21 0.67 -1.30
N HIS A 52 0.25 0.15 -0.07
CA HIS A 52 -0.95 -0.32 0.62
C HIS A 52 -1.94 0.83 0.90
N MET A 53 -1.45 1.97 1.40
CA MET A 53 -2.29 3.15 1.64
C MET A 53 -2.92 3.70 0.35
N LEU A 54 -2.17 3.77 -0.76
CA LEU A 54 -2.67 4.25 -2.05
C LEU A 54 -3.71 3.32 -2.67
N LEU A 55 -3.55 2.01 -2.48
CA LEU A 55 -4.44 1.00 -3.05
C LEU A 55 -5.73 0.82 -2.24
N ASN A 56 -5.63 0.87 -0.91
CA ASN A 56 -6.77 0.68 -0.01
C ASN A 56 -7.51 1.98 0.32
N GLY A 57 -6.87 3.15 0.22
CA GLY A 57 -7.51 4.42 0.53
C GLY A 57 -8.12 4.42 1.93
N GLN A 58 -9.42 4.71 2.04
CA GLN A 58 -10.16 4.76 3.31
C GLN A 58 -10.33 3.38 3.99
N ASP A 59 -10.10 2.28 3.27
CA ASP A 59 -10.05 0.93 3.85
C ASP A 59 -8.77 0.72 4.67
N ASN A 60 -7.78 1.64 4.58
CA ASN A 60 -6.59 1.62 5.42
C ASN A 60 -6.78 2.49 6.68
N ALA A 61 -6.60 1.91 7.86
CA ALA A 61 -6.73 2.59 9.15
C ALA A 61 -5.88 3.86 9.27
N PHE A 62 -4.65 3.86 8.74
CA PHE A 62 -3.76 5.01 8.88
C PHE A 62 -4.24 6.19 8.03
N VAL A 63 -4.68 5.92 6.80
CA VAL A 63 -5.32 6.92 5.93
C VAL A 63 -6.60 7.45 6.55
N ARG A 64 -7.47 6.54 7.02
CA ARG A 64 -8.75 6.88 7.66
C ARG A 64 -8.56 7.72 8.91
N LEU A 65 -7.57 7.39 9.75
CA LEU A 65 -7.26 8.16 10.95
C LEU A 65 -6.70 9.54 10.62
N ALA A 66 -5.77 9.63 9.66
CA ALA A 66 -5.19 10.90 9.24
C ALA A 66 -6.27 11.85 8.71
N ASP A 67 -7.18 11.35 7.87
CA ASP A 67 -8.32 12.10 7.34
C ASP A 67 -9.23 12.63 8.46
N ARG A 68 -9.58 11.77 9.43
CA ARG A 68 -10.40 12.16 10.60
C ARG A 68 -9.75 13.22 11.48
N LEU A 69 -8.42 13.27 11.51
CA LEU A 69 -7.66 14.27 12.25
C LEU A 69 -7.33 15.51 11.40
N GLY A 70 -7.76 15.57 10.13
CA GLY A 70 -7.43 16.66 9.22
C GLY A 70 -5.94 16.72 8.85
N ILE A 71 -5.23 15.60 8.90
CA ILE A 71 -3.80 15.50 8.61
C ILE A 71 -3.59 15.01 7.18
N GLN A 72 -2.89 15.81 6.38
CA GLN A 72 -2.53 15.46 5.01
C GLN A 72 -1.32 14.52 4.97
N LEU A 73 -1.45 13.37 4.30
CA LEU A 73 -0.38 12.37 4.19
C LEU A 73 0.57 12.57 2.99
N ASP A 74 0.30 13.51 2.08
CA ASP A 74 1.14 13.81 0.89
C ASP A 74 1.61 12.56 0.13
N LEU A 75 0.73 11.58 -0.05
CA LEU A 75 1.04 10.35 -0.79
C LEU A 75 1.16 10.66 -2.28
N ALA A 76 2.19 10.09 -2.91
CA ALA A 76 2.47 10.22 -4.35
C ALA A 76 2.71 8.85 -4.98
N GLY A 77 2.61 8.78 -6.32
CA GLY A 77 2.85 7.53 -7.05
C GLY A 77 1.60 6.66 -7.24
N ARG A 78 0.40 7.25 -7.22
CA ARG A 78 -0.86 6.51 -7.49
C ARG A 78 -0.85 5.85 -8.86
N GLU A 79 -0.21 6.49 -9.84
CA GLU A 79 -0.04 5.98 -11.20
C GLU A 79 0.81 4.70 -11.27
N GLN A 80 1.65 4.46 -10.24
CA GLN A 80 2.59 3.33 -10.18
C GLN A 80 1.95 2.09 -9.58
N VAL A 81 0.85 2.23 -8.83
CA VAL A 81 0.18 1.11 -8.15
C VAL A 81 -1.00 0.59 -8.95
N PHE A 82 -1.41 -0.65 -8.68
CA PHE A 82 -2.61 -1.24 -9.30
C PHE A 82 -3.85 -0.35 -9.11
N GLU A 83 -4.75 -0.40 -10.10
CA GLU A 83 -5.95 0.43 -10.08
C GLU A 83 -6.98 -0.07 -9.08
N SER A 84 -7.00 -1.38 -8.83
CA SER A 84 -7.91 -2.04 -7.90
C SER A 84 -7.22 -3.17 -7.13
N LYS A 85 -7.78 -3.52 -5.97
CA LYS A 85 -7.39 -4.71 -5.19
C LYS A 85 -7.45 -5.98 -6.04
N ALA A 86 -8.52 -6.12 -6.84
CA ALA A 86 -8.71 -7.26 -7.74
C ALA A 86 -7.58 -7.38 -8.77
N ALA A 87 -7.18 -6.29 -9.43
CA ALA A 87 -6.08 -6.31 -10.39
C ALA A 87 -4.73 -6.68 -9.73
N CYS A 88 -4.50 -6.23 -8.50
CA CYS A 88 -3.30 -6.58 -7.74
C CYS A 88 -3.27 -8.07 -7.37
N ILE A 89 -4.40 -8.62 -6.90
CA ILE A 89 -4.53 -10.05 -6.57
C ILE A 89 -4.36 -10.90 -7.82
N GLU A 90 -5.00 -10.53 -8.93
CA GLU A 90 -4.90 -11.25 -10.20
C GLU A 90 -3.46 -11.32 -10.70
N HIS A 91 -2.73 -10.19 -10.67
CA HIS A 91 -1.30 -10.15 -11.01
C HIS A 91 -0.46 -11.11 -10.17
N HIS A 92 -0.91 -11.42 -8.95
CA HIS A 92 -0.20 -12.30 -8.02
C HIS A 92 -0.72 -13.75 -8.04
N SER A 93 -1.70 -14.10 -8.88
CA SER A 93 -2.40 -15.39 -8.81
C SER A 93 -1.79 -16.56 -9.58
N ASN A 94 -0.61 -16.40 -10.21
CA ASN A 94 0.04 -17.46 -11.00
C ASN A 94 0.20 -18.79 -10.26
#